data_AF-A0A2D6UHM4-F1
#
_entry.id   AF-A0A2D6UHM4-F1
#
_cell.length_a   1.000
_cell.length_b   1.000
_cell.length_c   1.000
_cell.angle_alpha   90.00
_cell.angle_beta   90.00
_cell.angle_gamma   90.00
#
_symmetry.space_group_name_H-M   'P 1'
#
loop_
_entity.id
_entity.type
_entity.pdbx_description
1 polymer ?
#
loop_
_entity_poly.entity_id
_entity_poly.type
_entity_poly.pdbx_seq_one_letter_code
_entity_poly.pdbx_strand_id
1 'polypeptide(L)'
;MLQIWKTSLAELLYFYEERRPPLRRFFPWLFLFFIVLNAACYWLAMYTAYPTYMETPEARQYLLLQFPVGFLGALFDSISFFITIWIIRRALECKSTVEYIGHLSLDAVIAVIATFWVLFVFTWGGQIVSSIDALFSDSVPETILERTNKTTIRVQQAIENPAGNWRNIYFGLIMGVSASLPTVTHFLLFCRACLRSWIQKSKATL
;
A
#
# COMPACT_ATOMS: atom_id res chain seq x y z
N MET A 1 22.06 -9.64 16.56
CA MET A 1 20.79 -9.38 15.84
C MET A 1 20.61 -7.89 15.52
N LEU A 2 20.39 -7.00 16.49
CA LEU A 2 20.10 -5.58 16.20
C LEU A 2 21.17 -4.86 15.36
N GLN A 3 22.45 -5.10 15.64
CA GLN A 3 23.54 -4.50 14.85
C GLN A 3 23.55 -5.00 13.40
N ILE A 4 23.33 -6.31 13.19
CA ILE A 4 23.22 -6.89 11.84
C ILE A 4 22.06 -6.25 11.08
N TRP A 5 20.94 -6.01 11.76
CA TRP A 5 19.77 -5.36 11.17
C TRP A 5 20.04 -3.90 10.81
N LYS A 6 20.65 -3.13 11.73
CA LYS A 6 21.08 -1.74 11.48
C LYS A 6 22.03 -1.66 10.29
N THR A 7 23.03 -2.54 10.20
CA THR A 7 23.97 -2.59 9.08
C THR A 7 23.26 -2.89 7.76
N SER A 8 22.38 -3.89 7.71
CA SER A 8 21.62 -4.20 6.48
C SER A 8 20.69 -3.07 6.04
N LEU A 9 20.09 -2.34 7.00
CA LEU A 9 19.28 -1.17 6.68
C LEU A 9 20.13 0.00 6.17
N ALA A 10 21.32 0.20 6.74
CA ALA A 10 22.28 1.20 6.28
C ALA A 10 22.82 0.88 4.87
N GLU A 11 23.12 -0.39 4.58
CA GLU A 11 23.52 -0.85 3.24
C GLU A 11 22.42 -0.56 2.21
N LEU A 12 21.15 -0.82 2.55
CA LEU A 12 20.01 -0.52 1.68
C LEU A 12 19.87 0.99 1.42
N LEU A 13 19.97 1.81 2.46
CA LEU A 13 19.91 3.26 2.33
C LEU A 13 21.07 3.79 1.47
N TYR A 14 22.29 3.30 1.72
CA TYR A 14 23.47 3.67 0.95
C TYR A 14 23.32 3.31 -0.53
N PHE A 15 22.88 2.08 -0.83
CA PHE A 15 22.59 1.65 -2.19
C PHE A 15 21.57 2.55 -2.90
N TYR A 16 20.50 2.94 -2.19
CA TYR A 16 19.52 3.89 -2.72
C TYR A 16 20.17 5.25 -2.98
N GLU A 17 20.88 5.82 -2.02
CA GLU A 17 21.48 7.15 -2.15
C GLU A 17 22.53 7.25 -3.25
N GLU A 18 23.34 6.20 -3.42
CA GLU A 18 24.38 6.15 -4.45
C GLU A 18 23.80 6.05 -5.86
N ARG A 19 22.71 5.30 -6.06
CA ARG A 19 22.12 5.06 -7.38
C ARG A 19 20.98 5.98 -7.76
N ARG A 20 20.43 6.73 -6.81
CA ARG A 20 19.23 7.54 -7.05
C ARG A 20 19.56 8.75 -7.94
N PRO A 21 18.86 8.91 -9.08
CA PRO A 21 19.00 10.10 -9.91
C PRO A 21 18.44 11.37 -9.21
N PRO A 22 18.67 12.57 -9.76
CA PRO A 22 18.11 13.81 -9.21
C PRO A 22 16.59 13.72 -9.00
N LEU A 23 16.10 14.26 -7.87
CA LEU A 23 14.70 14.13 -7.44
C LEU A 23 13.70 14.54 -8.54
N ARG A 24 14.01 15.58 -9.33
CA ARG A 24 13.15 16.05 -10.44
C ARG A 24 12.89 15.00 -11.51
N ARG A 25 13.84 14.09 -11.75
CA ARG A 25 13.66 12.96 -12.67
C ARG A 25 13.17 11.73 -11.95
N PHE A 26 13.67 11.48 -10.74
CA PHE A 26 13.30 10.29 -9.98
C PHE A 26 11.82 10.25 -9.60
N PHE A 27 11.24 11.38 -9.15
CA PHE A 27 9.86 11.42 -8.68
C PHE A 27 8.83 11.06 -9.78
N PRO A 28 8.86 11.66 -10.99
CA PRO A 28 7.92 11.26 -12.04
C PRO A 28 8.02 9.79 -12.44
N TRP A 29 9.23 9.22 -12.48
CA TRP A 29 9.42 7.81 -12.80
C TRP A 29 8.92 6.89 -11.68
N LEU A 30 9.17 7.24 -10.42
CA LEU A 30 8.64 6.52 -9.27
C LEU A 30 7.11 6.57 -9.23
N PHE A 31 6.54 7.74 -9.48
CA PHE A 31 5.10 7.95 -9.54
C PHE A 31 4.47 7.11 -10.67
N LEU A 32 5.06 7.12 -11.87
CA LEU A 32 4.60 6.30 -12.99
C LEU A 32 4.70 4.80 -12.68
N PHE A 33 5.80 4.37 -12.05
CA PHE A 33 5.94 3.00 -11.57
C PHE A 33 4.80 2.61 -10.62
N PHE A 34 4.47 3.47 -9.65
CA PHE A 34 3.36 3.20 -8.74
C PHE A 34 1.99 3.26 -9.40
N ILE A 35 1.77 4.09 -10.43
CA ILE A 35 0.52 4.05 -11.22
C ILE A 35 0.34 2.66 -11.82
N VAL A 36 1.38 2.14 -12.50
CA VAL A 36 1.33 0.83 -13.14
C VAL A 36 1.13 -0.26 -12.09
N LEU A 37 1.83 -0.19 -10.96
CA LEU A 37 1.71 -1.16 -9.88
C LEU A 37 0.31 -1.16 -9.26
N ASN A 38 -0.25 0.01 -8.93
CA ASN A 38 -1.60 0.13 -8.36
C ASN A 38 -2.66 -0.37 -9.35
N ALA A 39 -2.54 -0.02 -10.63
CA ALA A 39 -3.43 -0.52 -11.66
C ALA A 39 -3.33 -2.04 -11.81
N ALA A 40 -2.13 -2.60 -11.78
CA ALA A 40 -1.92 -4.05 -11.81
C ALA A 40 -2.53 -4.76 -10.59
N CYS A 41 -2.35 -4.22 -9.38
CA CYS A 41 -2.98 -4.72 -8.16
C CYS A 41 -4.51 -4.65 -8.25
N TYR A 42 -5.06 -3.55 -8.76
CA TYR A 42 -6.49 -3.39 -8.97
C TYR A 42 -7.06 -4.45 -9.92
N TRP A 43 -6.43 -4.63 -11.08
CA TRP A 43 -6.87 -5.62 -12.05
C TRP A 43 -6.73 -7.04 -11.51
N LEU A 44 -5.60 -7.34 -10.86
CA LEU A 44 -5.41 -8.63 -10.21
C LEU A 44 -6.53 -8.90 -9.20
N ALA A 45 -6.85 -7.93 -8.33
CA ALA A 45 -7.91 -8.06 -7.34
C ALA A 45 -9.29 -8.22 -7.99
N MET A 46 -9.60 -7.47 -9.05
CA MET A 46 -10.87 -7.59 -9.76
C MET A 46 -11.04 -8.98 -10.40
N TYR A 47 -10.05 -9.45 -11.18
CA TYR A 47 -10.16 -10.74 -11.87
C TYR A 47 -10.21 -11.94 -10.92
N THR A 48 -9.55 -11.86 -9.77
CA THR A 48 -9.49 -12.98 -8.82
C THR A 48 -10.63 -12.97 -7.81
N ALA A 49 -11.09 -11.80 -7.35
CA ALA A 49 -12.17 -11.70 -6.37
C ALA A 49 -13.56 -11.65 -7.01
N TYR A 50 -13.70 -11.01 -8.18
CA TYR A 50 -14.99 -10.78 -8.85
C TYR A 50 -14.93 -10.96 -10.38
N PRO A 51 -14.61 -12.17 -10.87
CA PRO A 51 -14.47 -12.42 -12.30
C PRO A 51 -15.76 -12.11 -13.09
N THR A 52 -16.93 -12.35 -12.50
CA THR A 52 -18.22 -12.18 -13.16
C THR A 52 -18.63 -10.72 -13.37
N TYR A 53 -18.09 -9.74 -12.62
CA TYR A 53 -18.41 -8.32 -12.83
C TYR A 53 -17.81 -7.75 -14.13
N MET A 54 -16.89 -8.47 -14.76
CA MET A 54 -16.34 -8.08 -16.06
C MET A 54 -17.27 -8.44 -17.23
N GLU A 55 -18.28 -9.28 -16.99
CA GLU A 55 -19.25 -9.73 -17.99
C GLU A 55 -20.53 -8.89 -17.98
N THR A 56 -20.69 -7.99 -17.01
CA THR A 56 -21.92 -7.21 -16.82
C THR A 56 -21.82 -5.81 -17.44
N PRO A 57 -22.96 -5.14 -17.72
CA PRO A 57 -22.98 -3.79 -18.27
C PRO A 57 -22.28 -2.75 -17.39
N GLU A 58 -22.12 -3.03 -16.09
CA GLU A 58 -21.41 -2.17 -15.14
C GLU A 58 -19.88 -2.23 -15.28
N ALA A 59 -19.33 -3.07 -16.16
CA ALA A 59 -17.89 -3.19 -16.40
C ALA A 59 -17.22 -1.84 -16.74
N ARG A 60 -17.94 -0.92 -17.40
CA ARG A 60 -17.46 0.44 -17.70
C ARG A 60 -17.13 1.21 -16.43
N GLN A 61 -17.96 1.12 -15.40
CA GLN A 61 -17.75 1.84 -14.15
C GLN A 61 -16.49 1.33 -13.43
N TYR A 62 -16.25 0.02 -13.43
CA TYR A 62 -15.03 -0.56 -12.88
C TYR A 62 -13.78 -0.17 -13.68
N LEU A 63 -13.88 -0.16 -15.01
CA LEU A 63 -12.79 0.29 -15.87
C LEU A 63 -12.44 1.76 -15.65
N LEU A 64 -13.43 2.63 -15.44
CA LEU A 64 -13.20 4.03 -15.12
C LEU A 64 -12.60 4.22 -13.72
N LEU A 65 -12.92 3.32 -12.77
CA LEU A 65 -12.42 3.38 -11.39
C LEU A 65 -10.91 3.14 -11.30
N GLN A 66 -10.31 2.45 -12.27
CA GLN A 66 -8.85 2.24 -12.30
C GLN A 66 -8.06 3.55 -12.31
N PHE A 67 -8.61 4.62 -12.90
CA PHE A 67 -7.90 5.89 -13.06
C PHE A 67 -7.73 6.62 -11.73
N PRO A 68 -8.80 6.92 -10.97
CA PRO A 68 -8.65 7.52 -9.64
C PRO A 68 -7.90 6.58 -8.69
N VAL A 69 -8.12 5.26 -8.78
CA VAL A 69 -7.41 4.28 -7.95
C VAL A 69 -5.91 4.29 -8.22
N GLY A 70 -5.52 4.17 -9.49
CA GLY A 70 -4.12 4.17 -9.91
C GLY A 70 -3.43 5.49 -9.58
N PHE A 71 -4.07 6.63 -9.85
CA PHE A 71 -3.48 7.95 -9.62
C PHE A 71 -3.35 8.29 -8.12
N LEU A 72 -4.44 8.15 -7.34
CA LEU A 72 -4.43 8.48 -5.92
C LEU A 72 -3.66 7.45 -5.09
N GLY A 73 -3.68 6.18 -5.50
CA GLY A 73 -2.83 5.14 -4.91
C GLY A 73 -1.34 5.45 -5.15
N ALA A 74 -0.97 5.77 -6.39
CA ALA A 74 0.41 6.14 -6.70
C ALA A 74 0.89 7.40 -5.99
N LEU A 75 0.00 8.37 -5.77
CA LEU A 75 0.31 9.57 -5.00
C LEU A 75 0.68 9.21 -3.56
N PHE A 76 -0.15 8.40 -2.92
CA PHE A 76 0.11 7.94 -1.55
C PHE A 76 1.38 7.13 -1.45
N ASP A 77 1.58 6.14 -2.33
CA ASP A 77 2.75 5.26 -2.33
C ASP A 77 4.06 6.03 -2.60
N SER A 78 4.01 7.02 -3.48
CA SER A 78 5.17 7.88 -3.75
C SER A 78 5.53 8.73 -2.54
N ILE A 79 4.53 9.32 -1.87
CA ILE A 79 4.74 10.15 -0.67
C ILE A 79 5.24 9.27 0.48
N SER A 80 4.59 8.13 0.72
CA SER A 80 4.95 7.20 1.78
C SER A 80 6.37 6.67 1.60
N PHE A 81 6.80 6.38 0.35
CA PHE A 81 8.18 6.01 0.05
C PHE A 81 9.20 7.05 0.54
N PHE A 82 9.01 8.33 0.25
CA PHE A 82 9.94 9.37 0.71
C PHE A 82 9.91 9.56 2.22
N ILE A 83 8.73 9.45 2.83
CA ILE A 83 8.58 9.47 4.28
C ILE A 83 9.35 8.30 4.91
N THR A 84 9.23 7.08 4.38
CA THR A 84 9.97 5.91 4.87
C THR A 84 11.48 6.09 4.74
N ILE A 85 11.99 6.61 3.62
CA ILE A 85 13.43 6.92 3.49
C ILE A 85 13.87 7.93 4.56
N TRP A 86 13.06 8.96 4.82
CA TRP A 86 13.34 9.94 5.86
C TRP A 86 13.34 9.32 7.27
N ILE A 87 12.39 8.43 7.56
CA ILE A 87 12.32 7.67 8.82
C ILE A 87 13.58 6.81 9.00
N ILE A 88 14.01 6.09 7.95
CA ILE A 88 15.19 5.22 7.99
C ILE A 88 16.45 6.04 8.30
N ARG A 89 16.65 7.17 7.62
CA ARG A 89 17.77 8.09 7.90
C ARG A 89 17.79 8.48 9.37
N ARG A 90 16.63 8.90 9.88
CA ARG A 90 16.50 9.32 11.28
C ARG A 90 16.76 8.17 12.25
N ALA A 91 16.25 6.98 11.97
CA ALA A 91 16.48 5.80 12.78
C ALA A 91 17.98 5.43 12.85
N LEU A 92 18.71 5.53 11.75
CA LEU A 92 20.14 5.19 11.70
C LEU A 92 21.02 6.17 12.51
N GLU A 93 20.58 7.42 12.67
CA GLU A 93 21.26 8.41 13.53
C GLU A 93 21.07 8.13 15.04
N CYS A 94 20.08 7.31 15.42
CA CYS A 94 19.76 7.04 16.82
C CYS A 94 20.80 6.14 17.51
N LYS A 95 21.29 6.62 18.66
CA LYS A 95 22.18 5.87 19.56
C LYS A 95 21.42 4.82 20.39
N SER A 96 20.19 5.13 20.77
CA SER A 96 19.33 4.23 21.56
C SER A 96 18.63 3.17 20.71
N THR A 97 18.59 1.94 21.21
CA THR A 97 17.86 0.82 20.57
C THR A 97 16.36 1.05 20.57
N VAL A 98 15.81 1.66 21.63
CA VAL A 98 14.35 1.88 21.75
C VAL A 98 13.91 2.95 20.76
N GLU A 99 14.66 4.05 20.64
CA GLU A 99 14.38 5.11 19.65
C GLU A 99 14.47 4.58 18.22
N TYR A 100 15.47 3.73 17.94
CA TYR A 100 15.60 3.07 16.63
C TYR A 100 14.36 2.24 16.26
N ILE A 101 13.90 1.39 17.19
CA ILE A 101 12.70 0.57 16.97
C ILE A 101 11.45 1.45 16.86
N GLY A 102 11.35 2.49 17.68
CA GLY A 102 10.24 3.44 17.65
C GLY A 102 10.11 4.15 16.30
N HIS A 103 11.22 4.67 15.76
CA HIS A 103 11.19 5.25 14.41
C HIS A 103 10.75 4.25 13.35
N LEU A 104 11.27 3.02 13.39
CA LEU A 104 10.91 2.01 12.40
C LEU A 104 9.48 1.50 12.53
N SER A 105 8.88 1.55 13.73
CA SER A 105 7.46 1.25 13.92
C SER A 105 6.52 2.25 13.25
N LEU A 106 7.03 3.42 12.84
CA LEU A 106 6.22 4.43 12.15
C LEU A 106 5.78 3.95 10.76
N ASP A 107 6.48 3.00 10.14
CA ASP A 107 6.00 2.35 8.90
C ASP A 107 4.73 1.52 9.12
N ALA A 108 4.54 0.95 10.32
CA ALA A 108 3.28 0.27 10.65
C ALA A 108 2.12 1.27 10.74
N VAL A 109 2.38 2.48 11.25
CA VAL A 109 1.40 3.58 11.25
C VAL A 109 1.06 4.00 9.82
N ILE A 110 2.05 4.10 8.94
CA ILE A 110 1.84 4.36 7.50
C ILE A 110 0.94 3.28 6.87
N ALA A 111 1.17 2.00 7.19
CA ALA A 111 0.32 0.92 6.70
C ALA A 111 -1.13 1.02 7.20
N VAL A 112 -1.35 1.43 8.46
CA VAL A 112 -2.70 1.70 8.97
C VAL A 112 -3.34 2.87 8.23
N ILE A 113 -2.61 3.98 8.04
CA ILE A 113 -3.10 5.13 7.25
C ILE A 113 -3.45 4.70 5.82
N ALA A 114 -2.66 3.80 5.21
CA ALA A 114 -2.93 3.28 3.88
C ALA A 114 -4.29 2.58 3.79
N THR A 115 -4.70 1.85 4.83
CA THR A 115 -6.04 1.21 4.85
C THR A 115 -7.18 2.24 4.80
N PHE A 116 -7.05 3.36 5.53
CA PHE A 116 -8.00 4.47 5.45
C PHE A 116 -7.93 5.19 4.11
N TRP A 117 -6.73 5.32 3.54
CA TRP A 117 -6.54 5.92 2.22
C TRP A 117 -7.28 5.14 1.14
N VAL A 118 -7.22 3.81 1.16
CA VAL A 118 -7.96 2.95 0.23
C VAL A 118 -9.47 3.24 0.31
N LEU A 119 -10.04 3.31 1.51
CA LEU A 119 -11.47 3.64 1.69
C LEU A 119 -11.82 5.03 1.13
N PHE A 120 -10.95 6.01 1.35
CA PHE A 120 -11.07 7.35 0.80
C PHE A 120 -11.08 7.33 -0.74
N VAL A 121 -10.11 6.63 -1.36
CA VAL A 121 -9.98 6.52 -2.81
C VAL A 121 -11.21 5.85 -3.44
N PHE A 122 -11.75 4.80 -2.82
CA PHE A 122 -12.97 4.15 -3.32
C PHE A 122 -14.23 5.02 -3.18
N THR A 123 -14.30 5.83 -2.12
CA THR A 123 -15.44 6.73 -1.90
C THR A 123 -15.39 7.91 -2.88
N TRP A 124 -14.25 8.61 -2.91
CA TRP A 124 -14.07 9.83 -3.70
C TRP A 124 -13.87 9.53 -5.19
N GLY A 125 -13.03 8.54 -5.51
CA GLY A 125 -12.85 8.06 -6.89
C GLY A 125 -14.13 7.47 -7.46
N GLY A 126 -14.90 6.75 -6.64
CA GLY A 126 -16.21 6.24 -7.01
C GLY A 126 -17.21 7.34 -7.35
N GLN A 127 -17.21 8.44 -6.59
CA GLN A 127 -18.02 9.61 -6.90
C GLN A 127 -17.61 10.25 -8.24
N ILE A 128 -16.31 10.45 -8.47
CA ILE A 128 -15.80 11.00 -9.73
C ILE A 128 -16.28 10.15 -10.91
N VAL A 129 -16.14 8.83 -10.81
CA VAL A 129 -16.61 7.91 -11.84
C VAL A 129 -18.12 7.99 -12.03
N SER A 130 -18.89 8.04 -10.94
CA SER A 130 -20.35 8.16 -11.04
C SER A 130 -20.80 9.47 -11.68
N SER A 131 -20.11 10.59 -11.40
CA SER A 131 -20.39 11.88 -12.03
C SER A 131 -20.00 11.89 -13.52
N ILE A 132 -18.89 11.24 -13.87
CA ILE A 132 -18.47 11.05 -15.25
C ILE A 132 -19.49 10.19 -16.00
N ASP A 133 -19.91 9.06 -15.42
CA ASP A 133 -20.88 8.15 -16.03
C ASP A 133 -22.24 8.84 -16.24
N ALA A 134 -22.71 9.61 -15.25
CA ALA A 134 -23.91 10.45 -15.36
C ALA A 134 -23.84 11.46 -16.51
N LEU A 135 -22.69 12.10 -16.71
CA LEU A 135 -22.47 13.05 -17.80
C LEU A 135 -22.58 12.39 -19.19
N PHE A 136 -22.20 11.13 -19.30
CA PHE A 136 -22.12 10.41 -20.58
C PHE A 136 -23.30 9.47 -20.85
N SER A 137 -24.17 9.21 -19.87
CA SER A 137 -25.20 8.16 -19.96
C SER A 137 -26.55 8.56 -19.36
N ASP A 138 -26.78 9.84 -19.08
CA ASP A 138 -28.01 10.39 -18.50
C ASP A 138 -28.49 9.63 -17.24
N SER A 139 -27.56 9.03 -16.50
CA SER A 139 -27.83 8.33 -15.25
C SER A 139 -27.79 9.32 -14.08
N VAL A 140 -28.54 9.05 -13.02
CA VAL A 140 -28.50 9.86 -11.80
C VAL A 140 -27.19 9.57 -11.06
N PRO A 141 -26.32 10.56 -10.81
CA PRO A 141 -25.06 10.33 -10.11
C PRO A 141 -25.33 9.93 -8.66
N GLU A 142 -24.64 8.89 -8.20
CA GLU A 142 -24.72 8.47 -6.80
C GLU A 142 -24.13 9.55 -5.89
N THR A 143 -24.82 9.81 -4.79
CA THR A 143 -24.37 10.80 -3.80
C THR A 143 -23.25 10.24 -2.92
N ILE A 144 -22.45 11.14 -2.33
CA ILE A 144 -21.42 10.76 -1.34
C ILE A 144 -22.05 10.02 -0.16
N LEU A 145 -23.26 10.42 0.26
CA LEU A 145 -23.97 9.81 1.37
C LEU A 145 -24.33 8.35 1.09
N GLU A 146 -24.87 8.06 -0.08
CA GLU A 146 -25.21 6.68 -0.49
C GLU A 146 -23.97 5.80 -0.57
N ARG A 147 -22.87 6.31 -1.12
CA ARG A 147 -21.60 5.57 -1.19
C ARG A 147 -20.98 5.34 0.18
N THR A 148 -21.01 6.34 1.05
CA THR A 148 -20.54 6.23 2.43
C THR A 148 -21.33 5.16 3.16
N ASN A 149 -22.66 5.15 3.04
CA ASN A 149 -23.51 4.12 3.63
C ASN A 149 -23.19 2.72 3.09
N LYS A 150 -23.02 2.55 1.77
CA LYS A 150 -22.60 1.28 1.17
C LYS A 150 -21.25 0.80 1.71
N THR A 151 -20.27 1.70 1.80
CA THR A 151 -18.93 1.38 2.33
C THR A 151 -19.00 1.00 3.82
N THR A 152 -19.75 1.74 4.62
CA THR A 152 -19.95 1.45 6.05
C THR A 152 -20.59 0.08 6.26
N ILE A 153 -21.65 -0.25 5.50
CA ILE A 153 -22.29 -1.56 5.58
C ILE A 153 -21.30 -2.68 5.22
N ARG A 154 -20.48 -2.51 4.18
CA ARG A 154 -19.47 -3.51 3.81
C ARG A 154 -18.40 -3.71 4.88
N VAL A 155 -17.94 -2.64 5.51
CA VAL A 155 -16.99 -2.70 6.63
C VAL A 155 -17.61 -3.42 7.82
N GLN A 156 -18.84 -3.06 8.19
CA GLN A 156 -19.57 -3.70 9.29
C GLN A 156 -19.77 -5.20 9.02
N GLN A 157 -20.22 -5.57 7.82
CA GLN A 157 -20.39 -6.96 7.41
C GLN A 157 -19.08 -7.75 7.44
N ALA A 158 -17.96 -7.12 7.05
CA ALA A 158 -16.65 -7.77 7.10
C ALA A 158 -16.17 -8.02 8.54
N ILE A 159 -16.55 -7.16 9.50
CA ILE A 159 -16.25 -7.33 10.92
C ILE A 159 -17.15 -8.41 11.56
N GLU A 160 -18.45 -8.37 11.27
CA GLU A 160 -19.44 -9.27 11.86
C GLU A 160 -19.38 -10.69 11.26
N ASN A 161 -19.10 -10.80 9.96
CA ASN A 161 -19.00 -12.07 9.23
C ASN A 161 -17.81 -12.06 8.26
N PRO A 162 -16.57 -12.23 8.75
CA PRO A 162 -15.36 -12.17 7.93
C PRO A 162 -15.29 -13.30 6.91
N ALA A 163 -15.74 -14.51 7.26
CA ALA A 163 -15.73 -15.66 6.35
C ALA A 163 -16.68 -15.45 5.16
N GLY A 164 -17.87 -14.88 5.39
CA GLY A 164 -18.81 -14.52 4.33
C GLY A 164 -18.34 -13.36 3.45
N ASN A 165 -17.40 -12.54 3.93
CA ASN A 165 -16.88 -11.36 3.25
C ASN A 165 -15.42 -11.52 2.80
N TRP A 166 -14.91 -12.75 2.74
CA TRP A 166 -13.49 -12.99 2.45
C TRP A 166 -13.03 -12.37 1.13
N ARG A 167 -13.91 -12.32 0.10
CA ARG A 167 -13.61 -11.68 -1.19
C ARG A 167 -13.33 -10.19 -1.06
N ASN A 168 -14.11 -9.48 -0.24
CA ASN A 168 -13.91 -8.05 0.03
C ASN A 168 -12.57 -7.83 0.78
N ILE A 169 -12.30 -8.68 1.77
CA ILE A 169 -11.05 -8.62 2.56
C ILE A 169 -9.84 -8.89 1.66
N TYR A 170 -9.92 -9.95 0.86
CA TYR A 170 -8.89 -10.33 -0.09
C TYR A 170 -8.65 -9.22 -1.13
N PHE A 171 -9.72 -8.64 -1.69
CA PHE A 171 -9.61 -7.51 -2.60
C PHE A 171 -8.86 -6.34 -1.95
N GLY A 172 -9.21 -5.97 -0.71
CA GLY A 172 -8.52 -4.94 0.05
C GLY A 172 -7.04 -5.25 0.32
N LEU A 173 -6.72 -6.51 0.62
CA LEU A 173 -5.34 -6.96 0.85
C LEU A 173 -4.48 -6.83 -0.41
N ILE A 174 -4.99 -7.27 -1.57
CA ILE A 174 -4.27 -7.15 -2.85
C ILE A 174 -4.06 -5.68 -3.22
N MET A 175 -5.09 -4.84 -3.01
CA MET A 175 -5.00 -3.39 -3.21
C MET A 175 -3.96 -2.72 -2.30
N GLY A 176 -3.76 -3.24 -1.09
CA GLY A 176 -2.79 -2.72 -0.12
C GLY A 176 -1.35 -3.18 -0.33
N VAL A 177 -1.08 -4.06 -1.30
CA VAL A 177 0.26 -4.64 -1.49
C VAL A 177 1.30 -3.55 -1.78
N SER A 178 1.00 -2.60 -2.67
CA SER A 178 1.94 -1.54 -3.04
C SER A 178 2.33 -0.66 -1.85
N ALA A 179 1.35 -0.25 -1.05
CA ALA A 179 1.56 0.56 0.15
C ALA A 179 2.33 -0.18 1.25
N SER A 180 2.25 -1.51 1.28
CA SER A 180 2.94 -2.35 2.28
C SER A 180 4.40 -2.67 1.94
N LEU A 181 4.89 -2.32 0.75
CA LEU A 181 6.25 -2.63 0.30
C LEU A 181 7.35 -2.21 1.30
N PRO A 182 7.33 -0.99 1.90
CA PRO A 182 8.35 -0.60 2.86
C PRO A 182 8.30 -1.45 4.13
N THR A 183 7.11 -1.68 4.68
CA THR A 183 6.87 -2.52 5.86
C THR A 183 7.34 -3.95 5.64
N VAL A 184 7.01 -4.54 4.48
CA VAL A 184 7.46 -5.89 4.09
C VAL A 184 8.98 -5.93 3.97
N THR A 185 9.60 -4.92 3.36
CA THR A 185 11.06 -4.84 3.22
C THR A 185 11.75 -4.82 4.59
N HIS A 186 11.28 -3.97 5.52
CA HIS A 186 11.83 -3.91 6.87
C HIS A 186 11.64 -5.19 7.66
N PHE A 187 10.47 -5.81 7.55
CA PHE A 187 10.19 -7.09 8.18
C PHE A 187 11.10 -8.21 7.64
N LEU A 188 11.31 -8.27 6.32
CA LEU A 188 12.22 -9.23 5.70
C LEU A 188 13.68 -9.04 6.15
N LEU A 189 14.15 -7.78 6.24
CA LEU A 189 15.48 -7.48 6.76
C LEU A 189 15.62 -7.91 8.23
N PHE A 190 14.58 -7.70 9.05
CA PHE A 190 14.54 -8.17 10.43
C PHE A 190 14.61 -9.69 10.52
N CYS A 191 13.77 -10.42 9.78
CA CYS A 191 13.77 -11.88 9.74
C CYS A 191 15.15 -12.43 9.30
N ARG A 192 15.75 -11.83 8.27
CA ARG A 192 17.10 -12.19 7.81
C ARG A 192 18.17 -11.95 8.89
N ALA A 193 18.07 -10.86 9.63
CA ALA A 193 18.98 -10.57 10.74
C ALA A 193 18.82 -11.58 11.89
N CYS A 194 17.60 -11.98 12.21
CA CYS A 194 17.30 -13.03 13.18
C CYS A 194 17.90 -14.37 12.75
N LEU A 195 17.67 -14.80 11.50
CA LEU A 195 18.20 -16.05 10.96
C LEU A 195 19.73 -16.07 10.97
N ARG A 196 20.39 -15.00 10.49
CA ARG A 196 21.85 -14.88 10.53
C ARG A 196 22.39 -14.95 11.95
N SER A 197 21.75 -14.26 12.89
CA SER A 197 22.16 -14.27 14.30
C SER A 197 22.01 -15.66 14.93
N TRP A 198 20.98 -16.42 14.55
CA TRP A 198 20.76 -17.78 15.02
C TRP A 198 21.83 -18.74 14.47
N ILE A 199 22.12 -18.67 13.17
CA ILE A 199 23.18 -19.48 12.52
C ILE A 199 24.55 -19.19 13.16
N GLN A 200 24.90 -17.93 13.39
CA GLN A 200 26.17 -17.55 14.03
C GLN A 200 26.30 -18.10 15.45
N LYS A 201 25.21 -18.05 16.25
CA LYS A 201 25.21 -18.65 17.59
C LYS A 201 25.41 -20.17 17.52
N SER A 202 24.72 -20.85 16.60
CA SER A 202 24.83 -22.31 16.44
C SER A 202 26.24 -22.77 16.04
N LYS A 203 26.98 -21.96 15.28
CA LYS A 203 28.37 -22.26 14.91
C LYS A 203 29.39 -21.96 16.01
N ALA A 204 29.05 -21.11 16.98
CA ALA A 204 29.93 -20.78 18.10
C ALA A 204 29.83 -21.77 19.28
N THR A 205 28.84 -22.67 19.25
CA THR A 205 28.59 -23.72 20.25
C THR A 205 29.08 -25.11 19.83
N LEU A 206 29.69 -25.22 18.64
CA LEU A 206 30.38 -26.41 18.11
C LEU A 206 31.88 -26.13 18.10
#